data_AF-W4M3E8-F1
#
_entry.id   AF-W4M3E8-F1
#
_cell.length_a   1.000
_cell.length_b   1.000
_cell.length_c   1.000
_cell.angle_alpha   90.00
_cell.angle_beta   90.00
_cell.angle_gamma   90.00
#
_symmetry.space_group_name_H-M   'P 1'
#
loop_
_entity.id
_entity.type
_entity.pdbx_description
1 polymer ?
#
loop_
_entity_poly.entity_id
_entity_poly.type
_entity_poly.pdbx_seq_one_letter_code
_entity_poly.pdbx_strand_id
1 'polypeptide(L)'
;MAMQKTILAIYEDGLLKPLELLRGLAEHERVQLVITTEDMIEQRIAESERLARESVDGLTEEQLRTLEASALEQEHFFGRSQ
;
A
#
# COMPACT_ATOMS: atom_id res chain seq x y z
N MET A 1 17.61 6.31 -10.27
CA MET A 1 16.35 5.86 -9.67
C MET A 1 15.35 6.98 -9.83
N ALA A 2 14.18 6.73 -10.43
CA ALA A 2 13.15 7.77 -10.57
C ALA A 2 12.62 8.12 -9.17
N MET A 3 12.66 9.41 -8.80
CA MET A 3 12.24 9.86 -7.49
C MET A 3 10.71 10.04 -7.51
N GLN A 4 9.98 9.11 -6.90
CA GLN A 4 8.53 9.21 -6.75
C GLN A 4 8.21 10.00 -5.49
N LYS A 5 7.43 11.08 -5.63
CA LYS A 5 6.95 11.88 -4.51
C LYS A 5 5.42 11.83 -4.48
N THR A 6 4.86 11.46 -3.34
CA THR A 6 3.41 11.55 -3.10
C THR A 6 3.08 12.96 -2.66
N ILE A 7 2.03 13.53 -3.25
CA ILE A 7 1.57 14.89 -2.96
C ILE A 7 0.07 14.79 -2.72
N LEU A 8 -0.43 15.45 -1.66
CA LEU A 8 -1.86 15.55 -1.43
C LEU A 8 -2.45 16.64 -2.33
N ALA A 9 -3.61 16.34 -2.91
CA ALA A 9 -4.35 17.24 -3.78
C ALA A 9 -5.85 17.06 -3.58
N ILE A 10 -6.61 18.11 -3.87
CA ILE A 10 -8.07 18.08 -3.95
C ILE A 10 -8.47 18.05 -5.43
N TYR A 11 -9.44 17.20 -5.76
CA TYR A 11 -10.10 17.21 -7.05
C TYR A 11 -11.32 18.15 -6.99
N GLU A 12 -11.27 19.25 -7.74
CA GLU A 12 -12.34 20.26 -7.79
C GLU A 12 -12.48 20.79 -9.22
N ASP A 13 -13.71 20.85 -9.72
CA ASP A 13 -14.04 21.33 -11.08
C ASP A 13 -13.25 20.64 -12.21
N GLY A 14 -12.98 19.34 -12.06
CA GLY A 14 -12.23 18.58 -13.06
C GLY A 14 -10.70 18.74 -12.98
N LEU A 15 -10.19 19.50 -12.01
CA LEU A 15 -8.77 19.80 -11.85
C LEU A 15 -8.22 19.25 -10.53
N LEU A 16 -7.02 18.67 -10.57
CA LEU A 16 -6.27 18.30 -9.37
C LEU A 16 -5.46 19.49 -8.88
N LYS A 17 -5.82 20.00 -7.70
CA LYS A 17 -5.17 21.15 -7.05
C LYS A 17 -4.32 20.65 -5.89
N PRO A 18 -2.99 20.74 -5.95
CA PRO A 18 -2.14 20.31 -4.84
C PRO A 18 -2.39 21.18 -3.60
N LEU A 19 -2.39 20.56 -2.42
CA LEU A 19 -2.54 21.25 -1.14
C LEU A 19 -1.29 22.05 -0.74
N GLU A 20 -0.15 21.74 -1.37
CA GLU A 20 1.13 22.36 -1.11
C GLU A 20 1.83 22.72 -2.42
N LEU A 21 2.74 23.70 -2.34
CA LEU A 21 3.56 24.07 -3.49
C LEU A 21 4.48 22.92 -3.92
N LEU A 22 4.43 22.59 -5.20
CA LEU A 22 5.29 21.58 -5.81
C LEU A 22 6.70 22.14 -6.00
N ARG A 23 7.58 21.86 -5.04
CA ARG A 23 8.99 22.24 -5.13
C ARG A 23 9.78 21.22 -5.94
N GLY A 24 10.72 21.71 -6.74
CA GLY A 24 11.67 20.88 -7.49
C GLY A 24 11.17 20.39 -8.84
N LEU A 25 10.03 20.91 -9.33
CA LEU A 25 9.57 20.72 -10.71
C LEU A 25 9.88 21.99 -11.52
N ALA A 26 10.39 21.81 -12.73
CA ALA A 26 10.57 22.91 -13.67
C ALA A 26 9.25 23.24 -14.37
N GLU A 27 9.14 24.48 -14.86
CA GLU A 27 8.01 24.83 -15.72
C GLU A 27 7.97 23.94 -16.97
N HIS A 28 6.78 23.54 -17.39
CA HIS A 28 6.54 22.64 -18.54
C HIS A 28 7.14 21.24 -18.41
N GLU A 29 7.57 20.84 -17.21
CA GLU A 29 8.01 19.48 -16.96
C GLU A 29 6.84 18.49 -17.09
N ARG A 30 7.06 17.39 -17.82
CA ARG A 30 6.08 16.32 -17.95
C ARG A 30 6.13 15.44 -16.72
N VAL A 31 4.99 15.27 -16.06
CA VAL A 31 4.86 14.42 -14.87
C VAL A 31 3.83 13.32 -15.12
N GLN A 32 3.99 12.19 -14.43
CA GLN A 32 2.99 11.14 -14.34
C GLN A 32 2.23 11.28 -13.02
N LEU A 33 0.90 11.24 -13.08
CA LEU A 33 0.04 11.28 -11.90
C LEU A 33 -0.39 9.86 -11.53
N VAL A 34 -0.25 9.53 -10.24
CA VAL A 34 -0.85 8.34 -9.64
C VAL A 34 -1.90 8.83 -8.65
N ILE A 35 -3.15 8.47 -8.89
CA ILE A 35 -4.29 8.89 -8.07
C ILE A 35 -4.68 7.70 -7.20
N THR A 36 -4.76 7.96 -5.90
CA THR A 36 -5.24 6.99 -4.90
C THR A 36 -6.35 7.67 -4.12
N THR A 37 -7.56 7.12 -4.17
CA THR A 37 -8.70 7.56 -3.34
C THR A 37 -8.90 6.63 -2.16
N GLU A 38 -9.63 7.07 -1.14
CA GLU A 38 -9.99 6.23 0.02
C GLU A 38 -10.73 4.98 -0.43
N ASP A 39 -11.74 5.11 -1.30
CA ASP A 39 -12.47 3.96 -1.89
C ASP A 39 -11.52 2.94 -2.56
N MET A 40 -10.50 3.41 -3.29
CA MET A 40 -9.52 2.51 -3.92
C MET A 40 -8.66 1.79 -2.89
N ILE A 41 -8.33 2.45 -1.78
CA ILE A 41 -7.58 1.84 -0.68
C ILE A 41 -8.47 0.78 -0.01
N GLU A 42 -9.72 1.10 0.30
CA GLU A 42 -10.67 0.19 0.92
C GLU A 42 -10.90 -1.05 0.05
N GLN A 43 -11.09 -0.87 -1.27
CA GLN A 43 -11.20 -1.97 -2.22
C GLN A 43 -9.97 -2.86 -2.22
N ARG A 44 -8.76 -2.27 -2.18
CA ARG A 44 -7.51 -3.04 -2.13
C ARG A 44 -7.36 -3.80 -0.81
N ILE A 45 -7.77 -3.21 0.31
CA ILE A 45 -7.77 -3.88 1.61
C ILE A 45 -8.74 -5.06 1.57
N ALA A 46 -9.98 -4.85 1.13
CA ALA A 46 -11.00 -5.89 1.04
C ALA A 46 -10.54 -7.05 0.13
N GLU A 47 -9.91 -6.73 -1.01
CA GLU A 47 -9.35 -7.72 -1.91
C GLU A 47 -8.18 -8.48 -1.27
N SER A 48 -7.29 -7.78 -0.57
CA SER A 48 -6.19 -8.42 0.16
C SER A 48 -6.71 -9.35 1.26
N GLU A 49 -7.75 -8.95 1.99
CA GLU A 49 -8.39 -9.80 3.01
C GLU A 49 -9.06 -11.01 2.37
N ARG A 50 -9.73 -10.84 1.23
CA ARG A 50 -10.33 -11.94 0.47
C ARG A 50 -9.26 -12.96 0.06
N LEU A 51 -8.17 -12.49 -0.56
CA LEU A 51 -7.07 -13.34 -0.98
C LEU A 51 -6.40 -14.05 0.21
N ALA A 52 -6.22 -13.35 1.34
CA ALA A 52 -5.68 -13.93 2.55
C ALA A 52 -6.57 -15.07 3.08
N ARG A 53 -7.89 -14.87 3.11
CA ARG A 53 -8.86 -15.91 3.51
C ARG A 53 -8.84 -17.10 2.57
N GLU A 54 -8.83 -16.86 1.27
CA GLU A 54 -8.74 -17.93 0.25
C GLU A 54 -7.44 -18.72 0.36
N SER A 55 -6.34 -18.07 0.73
CA SER A 55 -5.03 -18.72 0.86
C SER A 55 -4.95 -19.69 2.03
N VAL A 56 -5.84 -19.54 3.02
CA VAL A 56 -5.89 -20.40 4.21
C VAL A 56 -7.14 -21.28 4.27
N ASP A 57 -8.01 -21.19 3.24
CA ASP A 57 -9.21 -22.01 3.15
C ASP A 57 -8.84 -23.49 2.94
N GLY A 58 -9.53 -24.38 3.66
CA GLY A 58 -9.24 -25.82 3.67
C GLY A 58 -8.06 -26.27 4.55
N LEU A 59 -7.38 -25.35 5.24
CA LEU A 59 -6.39 -25.72 6.27
C LEU A 59 -7.06 -26.15 7.57
N THR A 60 -6.48 -27.13 8.25
CA THR A 60 -6.90 -27.51 9.61
C THR A 60 -6.39 -26.52 10.65
N GLU A 61 -7.03 -26.48 11.82
CA GLU A 61 -6.57 -25.61 12.93
C GLU A 61 -5.12 -25.87 13.37
N GLU A 62 -4.61 -27.09 13.17
CA GLU A 62 -3.22 -27.43 13.49
C GLU A 62 -2.24 -26.83 12.47
N GLN A 63 -2.62 -26.83 11.18
CA GLN A 63 -1.85 -26.23 10.11
C GLN A 63 -1.84 -24.70 10.20
N LEU A 64 -2.97 -24.09 10.56
CA LEU A 64 -3.06 -22.66 10.83
C LEU A 64 -2.14 -22.24 11.97
N ARG A 65 -2.16 -22.98 13.10
CA ARG A 65 -1.27 -22.71 14.24
C ARG A 65 0.22 -22.83 13.90
N THR A 66 0.57 -23.74 12.99
CA THR A 66 1.94 -23.90 12.51
C THR A 66 2.38 -22.73 11.62
N LEU A 67 1.49 -22.23 10.76
CA LEU A 67 1.74 -21.03 9.95
C LEU A 67 1.92 -19.78 10.82
N GLU A 68 1.06 -19.58 11.83
CA GLU A 68 1.16 -18.47 12.78
C GLU A 68 2.48 -18.52 13.57
N ALA A 69 2.86 -19.70 14.08
CA ALA A 69 4.12 -19.88 14.81
C ALA A 69 5.34 -19.59 13.91
N SER A 70 5.30 -20.03 12.66
CA SER A 70 6.38 -19.78 11.69
C SER A 70 6.50 -18.30 11.32
N ALA A 71 5.39 -17.57 11.23
CA ALA A 71 5.38 -16.14 10.96
C ALA A 71 6.00 -15.34 12.13
N LEU A 72 5.65 -15.68 13.38
CA LEU A 72 6.23 -15.08 14.58
C LEU A 72 7.74 -15.30 14.70
N GLU A 73 8.23 -16.50 14.35
CA GLU A 73 9.67 -16.78 14.35
C GLU A 73 10.44 -15.95 13.32
N GLN A 74 9.85 -15.69 12.15
CA GLN A 74 10.45 -14.81 11.14
C GLN A 74 10.56 -13.37 11.63
N GLU A 75 9.54 -12.81 12.27
CA GLU A 75 9.60 -11.45 12.85
C GLU A 75 10.70 -11.34 13.91
N HIS A 76 10.89 -12.37 14.74
CA HIS A 76 11.96 -12.43 15.73
C HIS A 76 13.37 -12.60 15.13
N PHE A 77 13.49 -13.17 13.92
CA PHE A 77 14.75 -13.33 13.21
C PHE A 77 15.17 -12.04 12.49
N PHE A 78 14.23 -11.39 11.79
CA PHE A 78 14.50 -10.11 11.12
C PHE A 78 14.58 -8.92 12.10
N GLY A 79 13.93 -9.00 13.27
CA GLY A 79 14.03 -7.98 14.33
C GLY A 79 15.34 -8.00 15.13
N ARG A 80 16.12 -9.09 15.08
CA ARG A 80 17.44 -9.20 15.74
C ARG A 80 18.63 -8.85 14.84
N SER A 81 18.36 -8.45 13.59
CA SER A 81 19.40 -8.12 12.61
C SER A 81 19.69 -6.61 12.47
N GLN A 82 19.29 -5.79 13.46
CA GLN A 82 19.65 -4.38 13.57
C GLN A 82 20.47 -4.11 14.83
#